data_AF-A0A0U1KTC1-F1
#
_entry.id   AF-A0A0U1KTC1-F1
#
_cell.length_a   1.000
_cell.length_b   1.000
_cell.length_c   1.000
_cell.angle_alpha   90.00
_cell.angle_beta   90.00
_cell.angle_gamma   90.00
#
_symmetry.space_group_name_H-M   'P 1'
#
loop_
_entity.id
_entity.type
_entity.pdbx_description
1 polymer ?
#
loop_
_entity_poly.entity_id
_entity_poly.type
_entity_poly.pdbx_seq_one_letter_code
_entity_poly.pdbx_strand_id
1 'polypeptide(L)' 'MACPEEIAYRMGYISREELAAQGDVMKKNGYGKYLLQIAGEE' A
#
# COMPACT_ATOMS: atom_id res chain seq x y z
N MET A 1 8.85 -6.54 9.87
CA MET A 1 7.61 -6.31 10.65
C MET A 1 6.46 -6.56 9.68
N ALA A 2 5.59 -7.51 9.95
CA ALA A 2 4.55 -7.94 9.01
C ALA A 2 3.53 -6.80 8.84
N CYS A 3 3.51 -6.19 7.66
CA CYS A 3 2.60 -5.10 7.33
C CYS A 3 1.25 -5.70 6.90
N PRO A 4 0.15 -5.42 7.64
CA PRO A 4 -1.15 -6.01 7.33
C PRO A 4 -1.66 -5.59 5.93
N GLU A 5 -1.31 -4.40 5.46
CA GLU A 5 -1.69 -3.87 4.15
C GLU A 5 -1.13 -4.71 2.99
N GLU A 6 0.14 -5.12 3.07
CA GLU A 6 0.76 -5.97 2.05
C GLU A 6 0.10 -7.36 2.02
N ILE A 7 -0.22 -7.89 3.20
CA ILE A 7 -0.91 -9.18 3.32
C ILE A 7 -2.34 -9.05 2.78
N ALA A 8 -3.05 -7.96 3.10
CA ALA A 8 -4.40 -7.69 2.62
C ALA A 8 -4.44 -7.58 1.09
N TYR A 9 -3.47 -6.89 0.49
CA TYR A 9 -3.34 -6.77 -0.97
C TYR A 9 -3.04 -8.14 -1.61
N ARG A 10 -2.08 -8.89 -1.05
CA ARG A 10 -1.73 -10.24 -1.55
C ARG A 10 -2.85 -11.26 -1.41
N MET A 11 -3.65 -11.16 -0.36
CA MET A 11 -4.82 -12.00 -0.14
C MET A 11 -6.07 -11.51 -0.89
N GLY A 12 -6.00 -10.37 -1.59
CA GLY A 12 -7.11 -9.81 -2.35
C GLY A 12 -8.23 -9.20 -1.49
N TYR A 13 -7.96 -8.90 -0.23
CA TYR A 13 -8.91 -8.19 0.65
C TYR A 13 -9.05 -6.71 0.28
N ILE A 14 -7.98 -6.10 -0.21
CA ILE A 14 -7.97 -4.72 -0.71
C ILE A 14 -7.48 -4.68 -2.15
N SER A 15 -8.11 -3.83 -2.95
CA SER A 15 -7.69 -3.56 -4.32
C SER A 15 -6.44 -2.69 -4.34
N ARG A 16 -5.74 -2.70 -5.48
CA ARG A 16 -4.62 -1.77 -5.76
C ARG A 16 -4.97 -0.32 -5.42
N GLU A 17 -6.17 0.12 -5.77
CA GLU A 17 -6.63 1.50 -5.55
C GLU A 17 -6.75 1.85 -4.06
N GLU A 18 -7.25 0.92 -3.24
CA GLU A 18 -7.33 1.07 -1.78
C GLU A 18 -5.92 1.13 -1.16
N LEU A 19 -5.01 0.26 -1.63
CA LEU A 19 -3.61 0.27 -1.21
C LEU A 19 -2.93 1.60 -1.58
N ALA A 20 -3.17 2.10 -2.79
CA ALA A 20 -2.64 3.37 -3.26
C ALA A 20 -3.21 4.56 -2.48
N ALA A 21 -4.51 4.55 -2.15
CA ALA A 21 -5.13 5.58 -1.32
C ALA A 21 -4.51 5.65 0.08
N GLN A 22 -4.28 4.49 0.73
CA GLN A 22 -3.54 4.44 1.99
C GLN A 22 -2.09 4.93 1.83
N GLY A 23 -1.44 4.54 0.73
CA GLY A 23 -0.11 4.99 0.36
C GLY A 23 -0.01 6.50 0.19
N ASP A 24 -0.99 7.16 -0.45
CA ASP A 24 -1.01 8.62 -0.65
C ASP A 24 -1.19 9.37 0.68
N VAL A 25 -2.09 8.89 1.55
CA VAL A 25 -2.26 9.44 2.91
C VAL A 25 -0.94 9.40 3.69
N MET A 26 -0.17 8.32 3.53
CA MET A 26 1.08 8.10 4.23
C MET A 26 2.33 8.51 3.43
N LYS A 27 2.20 9.16 2.26
CA LYS A 27 3.33 9.42 1.34
C LYS A 27 4.43 10.30 1.92
N LYS A 28 4.12 11.03 3.00
CA LYS A 28 5.08 11.85 3.75
C LYS A 28 6.14 10.99 4.47
N ASN A 29 5.86 9.71 4.69
CA ASN A 29 6.76 8.76 5.33
C ASN A 29 7.20 7.67 4.34
N GLY A 30 8.36 7.05 4.61
CA GLY A 30 8.91 5.99 3.75
C GLY A 30 7.97 4.80 3.53
N TYR A 31 7.06 4.55 4.48
CA TYR A 31 6.07 3.49 4.38
C TYR A 31 4.98 3.75 3.33
N GLY A 32 4.46 4.99 3.21
CA GLY A 32 3.47 5.30 2.16
C GLY A 32 4.05 5.18 0.76
N LYS A 33 5.32 5.57 0.58
CA LYS A 33 6.05 5.32 -0.67
C LYS A 33 6.21 3.83 -0.97
N TYR A 34 6.48 3.02 0.05
CA TYR A 34 6.56 1.56 -0.10
C TYR A 34 5.20 0.95 -0.51
N LEU A 35 4.10 1.41 0.08
CA LEU A 35 2.74 0.97 -0.29
C LEU A 35 2.38 1.35 -1.73
N LEU A 36 2.69 2.58 -2.17
CA LEU A 36 2.49 3.02 -3.56
C LEU A 36 3.31 2.19 -4.56
N GLN A 37 4.55 1.85 -4.19
CA GLN A 37 5.41 0.98 -4.98
C GLN A 37 4.84 -0.44 -5.11
N ILE A 38 4.25 -1.00 -4.04
CA ILE A 38 3.55 -2.29 -4.10
C ILE A 38 2.27 -2.20 -4.94
N ALA A 39 1.56 -1.07 -4.87
CA ALA A 39 0.38 -0.82 -5.69
C ALA A 39 0.73 -0.70 -7.19
N GLY A 40 1.98 -0.41 -7.55
CA GLY A 40 2.39 -0.22 -8.94
C GLY A 40 1.97 1.15 -9.51
N GLU A 41 1.82 2.14 -8.64
CA GLU A 41 1.72 3.56 -8.99
C GLU A 41 3.16 4.12 -9.02
N GLU A 42 3.76 4.22 -10.21
CA GLU A 42 5.07 4.89 -10.44
C GLU A 42 4.87 6.27 -11.06
#